data_AF-A0A1X0REN3-F1
#
_entry.id   AF-A0A1X0REN3-F1
#
_cell.length_a   1.000
_cell.length_b   1.000
_cell.length_c   1.000
_cell.angle_alpha   90.00
_cell.angle_beta   90.00
_cell.angle_gamma   90.00
#
_symmetry.space_group_name_H-M   'P 1'
#
loop_
_entity.id
_entity.type
_entity.pdbx_description
1 polymer ?
#
loop_
_entity_poly.entity_id
_entity_poly.type
_entity_poly.pdbx_seq_one_letter_code
_entity_poly.pdbx_strand_id
1 'polypeptide(L)'
;MEFDFDGEHDVDQSWMSEVRDISTGKGKIVPRFQFRGWTGEDLRAFVTSEQEIQHLAKEINNQVIKYNFDGVVIECGYPAFFQKFLIELSTLLHQDQRELIVVLPSITDQYKQLMTPEMFNAMAQYIDKFSLMTYDYSSYDPNGGPNAPIEWIMDNIEYLTNSSNRHKLMVGLNMYAMSYLSTRPPEPLVLKTVIEKLSLPRQDELLLDDETDESEELNWDKTSQEAWFMDIDEEGIEQGVIWMPTLRSIRNRLRLAEDYGVGVALWEVGQGLDYFVRQTYIYYDFDSILAEHTKVPCIALCDFEKDVNLLGDETPVSRNTRIELPYWVAKPLAQYTNLIVVEMPKTYGTRVRNMLLASPESVDFRSLSGYYYEFGVKLIEFLIDDQLPHIIDKAFKQRLKSIMNYSQSSGSTIGIEFIQRLDETEKDCKGNRQHEYTFILNSNSV
;
A
#
# COMPACT_ATOMS: atom_id res chain seq x y z
N MET A 1 -42.32 1.98 -8.57
CA MET A 1 -41.48 2.94 -7.81
C MET A 1 -40.82 3.83 -8.85
N GLU A 2 -40.45 5.04 -8.49
CA GLU A 2 -39.66 5.90 -9.38
C GLU A 2 -38.22 5.91 -8.85
N PHE A 3 -37.25 5.59 -9.71
CA PHE A 3 -35.84 5.56 -9.36
C PHE A 3 -35.15 6.77 -9.99
N ASP A 4 -34.47 7.56 -9.18
CA ASP A 4 -33.69 8.71 -9.63
C ASP A 4 -32.19 8.39 -9.55
N PHE A 5 -31.45 8.76 -10.60
CA PHE A 5 -30.02 8.50 -10.73
C PHE A 5 -29.26 9.82 -10.70
N ASP A 6 -28.48 10.03 -9.64
CA ASP A 6 -27.58 11.17 -9.49
C ASP A 6 -26.12 10.77 -9.79
N GLY A 7 -25.29 11.75 -10.14
CA GLY A 7 -23.85 11.56 -10.43
C GLY A 7 -23.52 11.25 -11.89
N GLU A 8 -24.50 11.17 -12.80
CA GLU A 8 -24.22 10.95 -14.23
C GLU A 8 -23.33 12.05 -14.84
N HIS A 9 -23.39 13.26 -14.30
CA HIS A 9 -22.60 14.40 -14.76
C HIS A 9 -21.11 14.30 -14.41
N ASP A 10 -20.74 13.41 -13.48
CA ASP A 10 -19.35 13.18 -13.06
C ASP A 10 -18.65 12.09 -13.90
N VAL A 11 -19.36 11.47 -14.85
CA VAL A 11 -18.79 10.43 -15.72
C VAL A 11 -17.84 11.06 -16.75
N ASP A 12 -16.54 10.96 -16.52
CA ASP A 12 -15.51 11.46 -17.43
C ASP A 12 -15.02 10.36 -18.40
N GLN A 13 -15.54 10.41 -19.63
CA GLN A 13 -15.17 9.49 -20.72
C GLN A 13 -13.71 9.65 -21.19
N SER A 14 -13.13 10.83 -21.04
CA SER A 14 -11.73 11.08 -21.42
C SER A 14 -10.82 10.36 -20.43
N TRP A 15 -11.05 10.59 -19.13
CA TRP A 15 -10.32 9.89 -18.07
C TRP A 15 -10.47 8.37 -18.17
N MET A 16 -11.69 7.86 -18.38
CA MET A 16 -11.93 6.43 -18.57
C MET A 16 -11.11 5.85 -19.71
N SER A 17 -10.92 6.61 -20.80
CA SER A 17 -10.12 6.17 -21.94
C SER A 17 -8.62 6.15 -21.65
N GLU A 18 -8.14 7.05 -20.79
CA GLU A 18 -6.73 7.13 -20.37
C GLU A 18 -6.33 5.99 -19.43
N VAL A 19 -7.20 5.62 -18.50
CA VAL A 19 -6.91 4.57 -17.49
C VAL A 19 -7.12 3.15 -18.03
N ARG A 20 -7.88 3.00 -19.13
CA ARG A 20 -8.11 1.71 -19.78
C ARG A 20 -6.90 1.31 -20.59
N ASP A 21 -6.25 0.22 -20.20
CA ASP A 21 -5.22 -0.39 -21.02
C ASP A 21 -5.83 -1.47 -21.92
N ILE A 22 -6.14 -1.08 -23.15
CA ILE A 22 -6.72 -1.96 -24.18
C ILE A 22 -5.79 -3.14 -24.50
N SER A 23 -4.48 -2.99 -24.33
CA SER A 23 -3.50 -4.03 -24.69
C SER A 23 -3.43 -5.14 -23.66
N THR A 24 -3.60 -4.82 -22.37
CA THR A 24 -3.54 -5.79 -21.27
C THR A 24 -4.91 -6.18 -20.72
N GLY A 25 -5.97 -5.44 -21.08
CA GLY A 25 -7.30 -5.60 -20.48
C GLY A 25 -7.38 -5.13 -19.03
N LYS A 26 -6.35 -4.41 -18.54
CA LYS A 26 -6.32 -3.81 -17.20
C LYS A 26 -7.01 -2.45 -17.21
N GLY A 27 -7.40 -1.98 -16.02
CA GLY A 27 -8.11 -0.71 -15.86
C GLY A 27 -9.62 -0.82 -16.16
N LYS A 28 -10.26 -1.93 -15.75
CA LYS A 28 -11.72 -2.06 -15.83
C LYS A 28 -12.40 -0.97 -14.99
N ILE A 29 -13.42 -0.35 -15.55
CA ILE A 29 -14.20 0.72 -14.93
C ILE A 29 -15.55 0.17 -14.49
N VAL A 30 -15.70 -0.01 -13.18
CA VAL A 30 -16.87 -0.61 -12.52
C VAL A 30 -17.46 0.38 -11.50
N PRO A 31 -18.23 1.39 -11.94
CA PRO A 31 -18.69 2.48 -11.06
C PRO A 31 -19.59 1.97 -9.93
N ARG A 32 -19.55 2.70 -8.81
CA ARG A 32 -20.33 2.41 -7.61
C ARG A 32 -21.72 3.03 -7.68
N PHE A 33 -22.75 2.19 -7.60
CA PHE A 33 -24.13 2.60 -7.42
C PHE A 33 -24.53 2.40 -5.95
N GLN A 34 -24.70 3.52 -5.24
CA GLN A 34 -25.05 3.52 -3.83
C GLN A 34 -26.54 3.82 -3.64
N PHE A 35 -27.23 2.99 -2.86
CA PHE A 35 -28.65 3.16 -2.57
C PHE A 35 -28.79 4.15 -1.42
N ARG A 36 -29.35 5.33 -1.69
CA ARG A 36 -29.53 6.41 -0.71
C ARG A 36 -31.01 6.74 -0.49
N GLY A 37 -31.37 7.13 0.73
CA GLY A 37 -32.71 7.62 1.05
C GLY A 37 -33.81 6.55 1.15
N TRP A 38 -33.47 5.27 1.09
CA TRP A 38 -34.43 4.17 1.19
C TRP A 38 -35.02 4.05 2.59
N THR A 39 -36.35 4.05 2.70
CA THR A 39 -37.06 3.73 3.93
C THR A 39 -37.37 2.23 4.04
N GLY A 40 -37.80 1.79 5.22
CA GLY A 40 -38.28 0.42 5.40
C GLY A 40 -39.53 0.08 4.59
N GLU A 41 -40.35 1.09 4.24
CA GLU A 41 -41.50 0.92 3.36
C GLU A 41 -41.06 0.74 1.90
N ASP A 42 -40.09 1.54 1.43
CA ASP A 42 -39.52 1.41 0.10
C ASP A 42 -38.86 0.04 -0.10
N LEU A 43 -38.05 -0.38 0.88
CA LEU A 43 -37.43 -1.70 0.85
C LEU A 43 -38.49 -2.80 0.75
N ARG A 44 -39.57 -2.72 1.54
CA ARG A 44 -40.65 -3.71 1.51
C ARG A 44 -41.40 -3.72 0.18
N ALA A 45 -41.68 -2.54 -0.38
CA ALA A 45 -42.35 -2.41 -1.67
C ALA A 45 -41.49 -2.99 -2.79
N PHE A 46 -40.19 -2.74 -2.75
CA PHE A 46 -39.23 -3.23 -3.73
C PHE A 46 -39.06 -4.75 -3.69
N VAL A 47 -38.74 -5.32 -2.52
CA VAL A 47 -38.43 -6.76 -2.41
C VAL A 47 -39.64 -7.67 -2.64
N THR A 48 -40.86 -7.12 -2.56
CA THR A 48 -42.10 -7.86 -2.84
C THR A 48 -42.59 -7.74 -4.28
N SER A 49 -41.98 -6.88 -5.11
CA SER A 49 -42.39 -6.65 -6.49
C SER A 49 -41.31 -7.07 -7.48
N GLU A 50 -41.54 -8.19 -8.17
CA GLU A 50 -40.67 -8.68 -9.25
C GLU A 50 -40.54 -7.66 -10.40
N GLN A 51 -41.60 -6.91 -10.67
CA GLN A 51 -41.61 -5.85 -11.68
C GLN A 51 -40.64 -4.72 -11.32
N GLU A 52 -40.61 -4.29 -10.05
CA GLU A 52 -39.71 -3.22 -9.60
C GLU A 52 -38.25 -3.69 -9.58
N ILE A 53 -38.02 -4.94 -9.19
CA ILE A 53 -36.69 -5.57 -9.22
C ILE A 53 -36.14 -5.59 -10.66
N GLN A 54 -36.94 -6.09 -11.61
CA GLN A 54 -36.56 -6.14 -13.02
C GLN A 54 -36.37 -4.74 -13.61
N HIS A 55 -37.22 -3.79 -13.22
CA HIS A 55 -37.12 -2.41 -13.67
C HIS A 55 -35.80 -1.77 -13.23
N LEU A 56 -35.45 -1.84 -11.94
CA LEU A 56 -34.21 -1.26 -11.44
C LEU A 56 -32.96 -1.94 -12.03
N ALA A 57 -32.98 -3.28 -12.15
CA ALA A 57 -31.87 -4.02 -12.75
C ALA A 57 -31.65 -3.59 -14.20
N LYS A 58 -32.73 -3.38 -14.96
CA LYS A 58 -32.66 -2.87 -16.34
C LYS A 58 -32.14 -1.44 -16.41
N GLU A 59 -32.59 -0.55 -15.52
CA GLU A 59 -32.09 0.84 -15.53
C GLU A 59 -30.59 0.92 -15.23
N ILE A 60 -30.09 0.14 -14.27
CA ILE A 60 -28.63 0.07 -14.02
C ILE A 60 -27.90 -0.51 -15.23
N ASN A 61 -28.41 -1.58 -15.84
CA ASN A 61 -27.79 -2.16 -17.04
C ASN A 61 -27.79 -1.16 -18.22
N ASN A 62 -28.85 -0.35 -18.36
CA ASN A 62 -28.90 0.72 -19.37
C ASN A 62 -27.76 1.73 -19.16
N GLN A 63 -27.43 2.09 -17.91
CA GLN A 63 -26.30 2.98 -17.61
C GLN A 63 -24.96 2.34 -17.99
N VAL A 64 -24.79 1.05 -17.71
CA VAL A 64 -23.61 0.28 -18.11
C VAL A 64 -23.41 0.29 -19.62
N ILE A 65 -24.49 0.07 -20.38
CA ILE A 65 -24.46 0.12 -21.85
C ILE A 65 -24.19 1.55 -22.35
N LYS A 66 -24.90 2.54 -21.80
CA LYS A 66 -24.81 3.95 -22.21
C LYS A 66 -23.39 4.50 -22.12
N TYR A 67 -22.70 4.21 -21.01
CA TYR A 67 -21.36 4.73 -20.74
C TYR A 67 -20.25 3.70 -21.02
N ASN A 68 -20.62 2.52 -21.52
CA ASN A 68 -19.71 1.41 -21.79
C ASN A 68 -18.86 1.04 -20.56
N PHE A 69 -19.47 0.94 -19.38
CA PHE A 69 -18.80 0.46 -18.16
C PHE A 69 -18.48 -1.03 -18.25
N ASP A 70 -17.44 -1.48 -17.56
CA ASP A 70 -17.02 -2.89 -17.54
C ASP A 70 -17.83 -3.74 -16.55
N GLY A 71 -18.75 -3.11 -15.83
CA GLY A 71 -19.51 -3.69 -14.74
C GLY A 71 -20.00 -2.62 -13.78
N VAL A 72 -20.43 -3.04 -12.59
CA VAL A 72 -20.87 -2.13 -11.51
C VAL A 72 -20.48 -2.66 -10.14
N VAL A 73 -20.32 -1.74 -9.19
CA VAL A 73 -20.25 -2.04 -7.76
C VAL A 73 -21.58 -1.61 -7.12
N ILE A 74 -22.33 -2.54 -6.53
CA ILE A 74 -23.59 -2.23 -5.83
C ILE A 74 -23.35 -2.08 -4.33
N GLU A 75 -23.74 -0.94 -3.78
CA GLU A 75 -23.75 -0.67 -2.34
C GLU A 75 -25.18 -0.41 -1.86
N CYS A 76 -25.81 -1.43 -1.30
CA CYS A 76 -27.21 -1.40 -0.87
C CYS A 76 -27.41 -1.57 0.65
N GLY A 77 -26.33 -1.47 1.43
CA GLY A 77 -26.31 -1.61 2.89
C GLY A 77 -26.53 -3.05 3.39
N TYR A 78 -27.65 -3.68 2.99
CA TYR A 78 -28.03 -5.03 3.39
C TYR A 78 -28.26 -5.96 2.19
N PRO A 79 -27.21 -6.40 1.48
CA PRO A 79 -27.31 -7.25 0.29
C PRO A 79 -28.19 -8.50 0.44
N ALA A 80 -28.28 -9.08 1.64
CA ALA A 80 -29.16 -10.22 1.93
C ALA A 80 -30.65 -9.95 1.60
N PHE A 81 -31.14 -8.71 1.76
CA PHE A 81 -32.50 -8.34 1.37
C PHE A 81 -32.65 -8.10 -0.13
N PHE A 82 -31.56 -7.88 -0.84
CA PHE A 82 -31.53 -7.55 -2.27
C PHE A 82 -31.14 -8.74 -3.16
N GLN A 83 -31.08 -9.97 -2.63
CA GLN A 83 -30.60 -11.15 -3.35
C GLN A 83 -31.25 -11.34 -4.73
N LYS A 84 -32.58 -11.25 -4.83
CA LYS A 84 -33.29 -11.40 -6.11
C LYS A 84 -32.88 -10.35 -7.14
N PHE A 85 -32.74 -9.10 -6.69
CA PHE A 85 -32.28 -8.01 -7.54
C PHE A 85 -30.82 -8.19 -7.98
N LEU A 86 -29.93 -8.61 -7.07
CA LEU A 86 -28.53 -8.86 -7.39
C LEU A 86 -28.39 -10.00 -8.41
N ILE A 87 -29.20 -11.05 -8.31
CA ILE A 87 -29.23 -12.16 -9.28
C ILE A 87 -29.76 -11.70 -10.64
N GLU A 88 -30.85 -10.92 -10.66
CA GLU A 88 -31.41 -10.38 -11.90
C GLU A 88 -30.41 -9.46 -12.62
N LEU A 89 -29.80 -8.54 -11.86
CA LEU A 89 -28.78 -7.63 -12.39
C LEU A 89 -27.53 -8.38 -12.88
N SER A 90 -27.03 -9.35 -12.11
CA SER A 90 -25.94 -10.23 -12.53
C SER A 90 -26.26 -10.92 -13.86
N THR A 91 -27.46 -11.46 -13.99
CA THR A 91 -27.90 -12.15 -15.22
C THR A 91 -27.90 -11.22 -16.43
N LEU A 92 -28.33 -9.97 -16.26
CA LEU A 92 -28.30 -8.96 -17.33
C LEU A 92 -26.85 -8.57 -17.69
N LEU A 93 -26.02 -8.27 -16.69
CA LEU A 93 -24.63 -7.86 -16.90
C LEU A 93 -23.80 -8.95 -17.60
N HIS A 94 -24.00 -10.21 -17.23
CA HIS A 94 -23.26 -11.34 -17.79
C HIS A 94 -23.60 -11.62 -19.25
N GLN A 95 -24.77 -11.20 -19.76
CA GLN A 95 -25.10 -11.30 -21.20
C GLN A 95 -24.13 -10.50 -22.07
N ASP A 96 -23.63 -9.38 -21.54
CA ASP A 96 -22.68 -8.49 -22.21
C ASP A 96 -21.26 -8.57 -21.60
N GLN A 97 -20.94 -9.66 -20.89
CA GLN A 97 -19.64 -9.91 -20.25
C GLN A 97 -19.20 -8.79 -19.27
N ARG A 98 -20.15 -8.20 -18.55
CA ARG A 98 -19.91 -7.16 -17.54
C ARG A 98 -19.91 -7.76 -16.15
N GLU A 99 -19.10 -7.21 -15.25
CA GLU A 99 -18.92 -7.75 -13.90
C GLU A 99 -19.88 -7.10 -12.88
N LEU A 100 -20.36 -7.90 -11.92
CA LEU A 100 -21.06 -7.42 -10.74
C LEU A 100 -20.18 -7.59 -9.50
N ILE A 101 -19.89 -6.46 -8.85
CA ILE A 101 -19.27 -6.41 -7.54
C ILE A 101 -20.32 -5.96 -6.52
N VAL A 102 -20.35 -6.57 -5.34
CA VAL A 102 -21.28 -6.17 -4.28
C VAL A 102 -20.52 -5.78 -3.02
N VAL A 103 -20.83 -4.61 -2.46
CA VAL A 103 -20.26 -4.16 -1.19
C VAL A 103 -20.91 -4.93 -0.04
N LEU A 104 -20.08 -5.50 0.83
CA LEU A 104 -20.49 -6.15 2.07
C LEU A 104 -20.00 -5.33 3.26
N PRO A 105 -20.87 -5.02 4.24
CA PRO A 105 -20.42 -4.61 5.57
C PRO A 105 -19.58 -5.70 6.22
N SER A 106 -18.69 -5.30 7.12
CA SER A 106 -18.01 -6.23 8.01
C SER A 106 -19.00 -7.06 8.83
N ILE A 107 -18.65 -8.30 9.11
CA ILE A 107 -19.45 -9.25 9.86
C ILE A 107 -19.30 -9.01 11.36
N THR A 108 -20.19 -8.18 11.90
CA THR A 108 -20.42 -8.05 13.34
C THR A 108 -21.40 -9.13 13.82
N ASP A 109 -21.51 -9.34 15.14
CA ASP A 109 -22.44 -10.33 15.70
C ASP A 109 -23.91 -10.09 15.29
N GLN A 110 -24.29 -8.82 15.11
CA GLN A 110 -25.62 -8.46 14.60
C GLN A 110 -25.77 -8.84 13.12
N TYR A 111 -24.72 -8.60 12.32
CA TYR A 111 -24.76 -8.84 10.88
C TYR A 111 -24.66 -10.32 10.49
N LYS A 112 -24.09 -11.18 11.35
CA LYS A 112 -24.07 -12.65 11.17
C LYS A 112 -25.46 -13.25 10.94
N GLN A 113 -26.51 -12.65 11.49
CA GLN A 113 -27.89 -13.13 11.31
C GLN A 113 -28.43 -12.82 9.90
N LEU A 114 -27.90 -11.81 9.23
CA LEU A 114 -28.31 -11.38 7.90
C LEU A 114 -27.45 -12.02 6.81
N MET A 115 -26.15 -12.11 7.05
CA MET A 115 -25.17 -12.65 6.11
C MET A 115 -24.51 -13.91 6.69
N THR A 116 -25.17 -15.07 6.50
CA THR A 116 -24.60 -16.36 6.89
C THR A 116 -23.64 -16.90 5.82
N PRO A 117 -22.78 -17.89 6.14
CA PRO A 117 -21.91 -18.53 5.16
C PRO A 117 -22.70 -19.18 4.01
N GLU A 118 -23.89 -19.73 4.30
CA GLU A 118 -24.79 -20.31 3.28
C GLU A 118 -25.35 -19.23 2.36
N MET A 119 -25.75 -18.08 2.91
CA MET A 119 -26.23 -16.93 2.13
C MET A 119 -25.12 -16.40 1.23
N PHE A 120 -23.92 -16.20 1.77
CA PHE A 120 -22.76 -15.79 0.98
C PHE A 120 -22.47 -16.79 -0.14
N ASN A 121 -22.46 -18.10 0.16
CA ASN A 121 -22.21 -19.14 -0.82
C ASN A 121 -23.27 -19.18 -1.93
N ALA A 122 -24.55 -18.97 -1.60
CA ALA A 122 -25.62 -18.90 -2.60
C ALA A 122 -25.46 -17.69 -3.53
N MET A 123 -25.16 -16.51 -2.98
CA MET A 123 -24.93 -15.30 -3.76
C MET A 123 -23.66 -15.36 -4.60
N ALA A 124 -22.61 -16.01 -4.09
CA ALA A 124 -21.35 -16.21 -4.78
C ALA A 124 -21.46 -17.08 -6.04
N GLN A 125 -22.60 -17.73 -6.30
CA GLN A 125 -22.84 -18.42 -7.58
C GLN A 125 -23.10 -17.44 -8.73
N TYR A 126 -23.60 -16.24 -8.43
CA TYR A 126 -24.03 -15.25 -9.42
C TYR A 126 -23.14 -14.01 -9.42
N ILE A 127 -22.66 -13.58 -8.25
CA ILE A 127 -21.84 -12.37 -8.12
C ILE A 127 -20.37 -12.69 -8.45
N ASP A 128 -19.70 -11.78 -9.17
CA ASP A 128 -18.30 -11.95 -9.57
C ASP A 128 -17.35 -11.72 -8.39
N LYS A 129 -17.53 -10.62 -7.66
CA LYS A 129 -16.73 -10.29 -6.47
C LYS A 129 -17.52 -9.60 -5.36
N PHE A 130 -17.02 -9.70 -4.14
CA PHE A 130 -17.55 -8.99 -2.97
C PHE A 130 -16.49 -8.06 -2.42
N SER A 131 -16.83 -6.77 -2.28
CA SER A 131 -15.97 -5.77 -1.65
C SER A 131 -16.34 -5.66 -0.17
N LEU A 132 -15.57 -6.30 0.71
CA LEU A 132 -15.84 -6.33 2.14
C LEU A 132 -15.23 -5.10 2.83
N MET A 133 -16.06 -4.30 3.50
CA MET A 133 -15.64 -3.10 4.23
C MET A 133 -14.99 -3.48 5.57
N THR A 134 -13.78 -4.04 5.51
CA THR A 134 -12.97 -4.42 6.69
C THR A 134 -12.15 -3.23 7.21
N TYR A 135 -12.82 -2.11 7.43
CA TYR A 135 -12.31 -0.87 8.01
C TYR A 135 -13.42 -0.22 8.84
N ASP A 136 -13.14 0.90 9.50
CA ASP A 136 -14.05 1.60 10.43
C ASP A 136 -14.44 0.78 11.69
N TYR A 137 -13.59 -0.14 12.12
CA TYR A 137 -13.81 -1.00 13.29
C TYR A 137 -14.15 -0.20 14.56
N SER A 138 -13.36 0.85 14.84
CA SER A 138 -13.52 1.71 16.02
C SER A 138 -14.36 2.97 15.77
N SER A 139 -14.99 3.13 14.60
CA SER A 139 -15.67 4.39 14.24
C SER A 139 -16.91 4.72 15.10
N TYR A 140 -17.38 3.77 15.91
CA TYR A 140 -18.46 3.98 16.89
C TYR A 140 -17.95 4.15 18.33
N ASP A 141 -16.65 3.94 18.59
CA ASP A 141 -16.08 4.05 19.93
C ASP A 141 -15.55 5.48 20.17
N PRO A 142 -16.13 6.24 21.11
CA PRO A 142 -15.65 7.58 21.42
C PRO A 142 -14.26 7.60 22.06
N ASN A 143 -13.76 6.46 22.56
CA ASN A 143 -12.39 6.33 23.08
C ASN A 143 -11.36 6.06 21.98
N GLY A 144 -11.83 5.81 20.76
CA GLY A 144 -11.01 5.50 19.60
C GLY A 144 -10.38 4.11 19.63
N GLY A 145 -9.64 3.82 18.56
CA GLY A 145 -8.99 2.54 18.38
C GLY A 145 -8.58 2.28 16.93
N PRO A 146 -8.01 1.10 16.66
CA PRO A 146 -7.57 0.71 15.33
C PRO A 146 -8.70 0.74 14.31
N ASN A 147 -8.38 1.10 13.07
CA ASN A 147 -9.36 1.22 12.01
C ASN A 147 -9.74 -0.16 11.42
N ALA A 148 -8.78 -1.06 11.28
CA ALA A 148 -8.90 -2.34 10.60
C ALA A 148 -8.03 -3.45 11.25
N PRO A 149 -8.28 -3.88 12.51
CA PRO A 149 -7.45 -4.87 13.20
C PRO A 149 -7.24 -6.14 12.38
N ILE A 150 -5.99 -6.62 12.29
CA ILE A 150 -5.67 -7.74 11.39
C ILE A 150 -6.40 -9.05 11.73
N GLU A 151 -6.56 -9.39 13.01
CA GLU A 151 -7.28 -10.59 13.45
C GLU A 151 -8.78 -10.49 13.12
N TRP A 152 -9.35 -9.29 13.22
CA TRP A 152 -10.75 -9.07 12.84
C TRP A 152 -10.96 -9.24 11.33
N ILE A 153 -10.00 -8.84 10.50
CA ILE A 153 -10.02 -9.13 9.06
C ILE A 153 -10.00 -10.64 8.82
N MET A 154 -9.16 -11.39 9.54
CA MET A 154 -9.08 -12.85 9.46
C MET A 154 -10.43 -13.50 9.78
N ASP A 155 -11.01 -13.15 10.92
CA ASP A 155 -12.30 -13.69 11.39
C ASP A 155 -13.42 -13.47 10.36
N ASN A 156 -13.41 -12.32 9.70
CA ASN A 156 -14.36 -11.98 8.64
C ASN A 156 -14.20 -12.90 7.40
N ILE A 157 -12.95 -13.12 6.95
CA ILE A 157 -12.66 -13.99 5.81
C ILE A 157 -13.09 -15.43 6.13
N GLU A 158 -12.69 -15.93 7.30
CA GLU A 158 -12.93 -17.30 7.73
C GLU A 158 -14.41 -17.61 7.96
N TYR A 159 -15.14 -16.65 8.50
CA TYR A 159 -16.58 -16.80 8.69
C TYR A 159 -17.33 -16.85 7.35
N LEU A 160 -17.07 -15.92 6.43
CA LEU A 160 -17.86 -15.79 5.20
C LEU A 160 -17.54 -16.86 4.16
N THR A 161 -16.27 -17.25 4.05
CA THR A 161 -15.77 -17.95 2.86
C THR A 161 -15.31 -19.36 3.17
N ASN A 162 -15.33 -20.19 2.13
CA ASN A 162 -14.68 -21.48 2.11
C ASN A 162 -13.74 -21.58 0.89
N SER A 163 -13.00 -22.68 0.77
CA SER A 163 -12.01 -22.86 -0.30
C SER A 163 -12.57 -22.71 -1.73
N SER A 164 -13.88 -22.95 -1.94
CA SER A 164 -14.50 -22.86 -3.27
C SER A 164 -14.88 -21.44 -3.70
N ASN A 165 -15.10 -20.52 -2.77
CA ASN A 165 -15.62 -19.18 -3.06
C ASN A 165 -14.73 -18.02 -2.54
N ARG A 166 -13.68 -18.32 -1.77
CA ARG A 166 -12.80 -17.32 -1.17
C ARG A 166 -12.17 -16.34 -2.15
N HIS A 167 -11.78 -16.81 -3.33
CA HIS A 167 -11.22 -15.99 -4.41
C HIS A 167 -12.17 -14.88 -4.91
N LYS A 168 -13.48 -14.93 -4.58
CA LYS A 168 -14.45 -13.89 -4.89
C LYS A 168 -14.48 -12.75 -3.86
N LEU A 169 -13.92 -12.95 -2.67
CA LEU A 169 -13.89 -11.92 -1.63
C LEU A 169 -12.72 -10.96 -1.87
N MET A 170 -12.94 -9.67 -1.63
CA MET A 170 -11.90 -8.65 -1.57
C MET A 170 -11.95 -7.97 -0.22
N VAL A 171 -10.84 -7.96 0.52
CA VAL A 171 -10.75 -7.25 1.80
C VAL A 171 -10.50 -5.76 1.59
N GLY A 172 -11.17 -4.94 2.37
CA GLY A 172 -11.06 -3.49 2.33
C GLY A 172 -9.84 -2.98 3.08
N LEU A 173 -9.10 -2.05 2.49
CA LEU A 173 -8.02 -1.30 3.13
C LEU A 173 -8.36 0.18 3.13
N ASN A 174 -8.40 0.78 4.32
CA ASN A 174 -8.53 2.23 4.47
C ASN A 174 -7.22 2.93 4.10
N MET A 175 -7.34 3.99 3.30
CA MET A 175 -6.25 4.87 2.89
C MET A 175 -6.28 6.21 3.64
N TYR A 176 -7.14 6.32 4.66
CA TYR A 176 -7.30 7.46 5.55
C TYR A 176 -6.97 7.05 6.99
N ALA A 177 -6.69 8.05 7.83
CA ALA A 177 -6.56 7.91 9.27
C ALA A 177 -7.87 8.33 9.97
N MET A 178 -8.03 7.93 11.23
CA MET A 178 -9.14 8.38 12.07
C MET A 178 -8.61 9.10 13.31
N SER A 179 -9.15 10.28 13.58
CA SER A 179 -8.89 11.07 14.78
C SER A 179 -10.04 10.90 15.77
N TYR A 180 -9.69 10.64 17.03
CA TYR A 180 -10.64 10.45 18.12
C TYR A 180 -10.36 11.44 19.25
N LEU A 181 -11.40 12.16 19.65
CA LEU A 181 -11.35 13.06 20.79
C LEU A 181 -12.72 13.03 21.48
N SER A 182 -12.77 12.81 22.79
CA SER A 182 -14.01 12.56 23.54
C SER A 182 -15.06 13.68 23.44
N THR A 183 -14.65 14.88 23.06
CA THR A 183 -15.51 16.07 22.92
C THR A 183 -16.14 16.22 21.54
N ARG A 184 -15.75 15.39 20.55
CA ARG A 184 -16.27 15.46 19.18
C ARG A 184 -16.47 14.08 18.55
N PRO A 185 -17.32 13.96 17.52
CA PRO A 185 -17.42 12.72 16.76
C PRO A 185 -16.07 12.34 16.13
N PRO A 186 -15.80 11.04 15.92
CA PRO A 186 -14.62 10.58 15.18
C PRO A 186 -14.52 11.27 13.81
N GLU A 187 -13.31 11.69 13.46
CA GLU A 187 -13.03 12.46 12.24
C GLU A 187 -12.08 11.71 11.30
N PRO A 188 -12.45 11.47 10.03
CA PRO A 188 -11.53 10.94 9.05
C PRO A 188 -10.53 12.01 8.59
N LEU A 189 -9.25 11.63 8.50
CA LEU A 189 -8.16 12.48 8.06
C LEU A 189 -7.48 11.87 6.83
N VAL A 190 -7.29 12.68 5.79
CA VAL A 190 -6.38 12.33 4.69
C VAL A 190 -4.94 12.30 5.20
N LEU A 191 -4.12 11.38 4.69
CA LEU A 191 -2.80 11.15 5.27
C LEU A 191 -1.84 12.33 5.10
N LYS A 192 -2.06 13.19 4.09
CA LYS A 192 -1.29 14.45 3.98
C LYS A 192 -1.43 15.32 5.24
N THR A 193 -2.66 15.46 5.76
CA THR A 193 -2.93 16.20 7.00
C THR A 193 -2.30 15.52 8.22
N VAL A 194 -2.23 14.19 8.22
CA VAL A 194 -1.57 13.44 9.30
C VAL A 194 -0.06 13.71 9.32
N ILE A 195 0.58 13.77 8.15
CA ILE A 195 2.01 14.11 8.04
C ILE A 195 2.27 15.55 8.53
N GLU A 196 1.40 16.49 8.20
CA GLU A 196 1.49 17.88 8.71
C GLU A 196 1.44 17.91 10.24
N LYS A 197 0.55 17.14 10.86
CA LYS A 197 0.44 17.01 12.33
C LYS A 197 1.65 16.36 12.99
N LEU A 198 2.24 15.35 12.35
CA LEU A 198 3.48 14.72 12.81
C LEU A 198 4.69 15.65 12.69
N SER A 199 4.64 16.66 11.82
CA SER A 199 5.76 17.57 11.59
C SER A 199 5.76 18.81 12.49
N LEU A 200 4.80 18.94 13.42
CA LEU A 200 4.70 20.10 14.31
C LEU A 200 5.75 20.02 15.43
N PRO A 201 6.57 21.07 15.62
CA PRO A 201 7.61 21.08 16.65
C PRO A 201 6.98 21.03 18.04
N ARG A 202 7.43 20.08 18.87
CA ARG A 202 6.90 19.92 20.24
C ARG A 202 7.66 20.86 21.18
N GLN A 203 6.97 21.49 22.14
CA GLN A 203 7.60 22.45 23.07
C GLN A 203 8.82 21.88 23.83
N ASP A 204 8.88 20.56 24.02
CA ASP A 204 9.99 19.87 24.68
C ASP A 204 11.23 19.71 23.78
N GLU A 205 11.11 19.80 22.44
CA GLU A 205 12.24 19.72 21.50
C GLU A 205 13.07 21.02 21.44
N LEU A 206 12.50 22.15 21.89
CA LEU A 206 13.19 23.44 21.88
C LEU A 206 14.21 23.61 23.02
N LEU A 207 14.34 22.62 23.92
CA LEU A 207 15.17 22.69 25.13
C LEU A 207 16.15 21.51 25.32
N LEU A 208 16.30 20.60 24.36
CA LEU A 208 17.19 19.45 24.49
C LEU A 208 18.41 19.57 23.56
N ASP A 209 19.60 19.53 24.16
CA ASP A 209 20.89 19.45 23.48
C ASP A 209 20.97 18.16 22.65
N ASP A 210 21.20 18.30 21.33
CA ASP A 210 21.79 17.46 20.26
C ASP A 210 22.08 15.92 20.42
N GLU A 211 21.63 15.21 21.46
CA GLU A 211 21.96 13.78 21.70
C GLU A 211 20.81 12.91 22.24
N THR A 212 19.55 13.16 21.87
CA THR A 212 18.44 12.21 22.13
C THR A 212 17.88 11.65 20.84
N ASP A 213 17.95 10.33 20.69
CA ASP A 213 17.38 9.54 19.60
C ASP A 213 15.94 9.98 19.23
N GLU A 214 15.74 10.43 18.00
CA GLU A 214 14.44 10.78 17.39
C GLU A 214 13.53 9.55 17.19
N SER A 215 12.99 8.95 18.26
CA SER A 215 12.11 7.76 18.09
C SER A 215 10.88 7.66 19.00
N GLU A 216 10.31 8.76 19.50
CA GLU A 216 9.10 8.73 20.34
C GLU A 216 7.77 9.05 19.62
N GLU A 217 7.73 9.21 18.28
CA GLU A 217 6.57 9.86 17.65
C GLU A 217 5.40 8.96 17.22
N LEU A 218 5.64 7.69 16.89
CA LEU A 218 4.59 6.81 16.35
C LEU A 218 4.54 5.48 17.11
N ASN A 219 3.47 5.26 17.86
CA ASN A 219 3.23 4.02 18.58
C ASN A 219 2.75 2.91 17.64
N TRP A 220 3.19 1.67 17.89
CA TRP A 220 2.77 0.50 17.13
C TRP A 220 1.99 -0.47 18.02
N ASP A 221 0.71 -0.69 17.70
CA ASP A 221 -0.10 -1.70 18.36
C ASP A 221 0.13 -3.08 17.71
N LYS A 222 0.79 -3.97 18.46
CA LYS A 222 1.16 -5.30 17.96
C LYS A 222 -0.05 -6.21 17.73
N THR A 223 -1.17 -5.97 18.39
CA THR A 223 -2.36 -6.82 18.27
C THR A 223 -3.12 -6.51 16.98
N SER A 224 -3.47 -5.24 16.76
CA SER A 224 -4.16 -4.78 15.56
C SER A 224 -3.26 -4.65 14.33
N GLN A 225 -1.93 -4.60 14.54
CA GLN A 225 -0.93 -4.29 13.51
C GLN A 225 -1.22 -2.92 12.85
N GLU A 226 -1.42 -1.91 13.69
CA GLU A 226 -1.65 -0.51 13.29
C GLU A 226 -0.81 0.47 14.10
N ALA A 227 -0.60 1.63 13.49
CA ALA A 227 0.12 2.72 14.11
C ALA A 227 -0.85 3.78 14.65
N TRP A 228 -0.45 4.42 15.74
CA TRP A 228 -1.19 5.54 16.32
C TRP A 228 -0.26 6.54 17.01
N PHE A 229 -0.72 7.76 17.19
CA PHE A 229 -0.03 8.77 18.01
C PHE A 229 -1.03 9.73 18.67
N MET A 230 -0.56 10.44 19.70
CA MET A 230 -1.31 11.53 20.32
C MET A 230 -1.05 12.81 19.53
N ASP A 231 -2.10 13.41 19.00
CA ASP A 231 -2.09 14.72 18.35
C ASP A 231 -2.07 15.80 19.44
N ILE A 232 -1.01 16.59 19.47
CA ILE A 232 -0.80 17.66 20.45
C ILE A 232 -0.51 18.93 19.65
N ASP A 233 -1.19 20.03 19.97
CA ASP A 233 -0.95 21.32 19.31
C ASP A 233 0.29 22.05 19.85
N GLU A 234 0.59 23.21 19.25
CA GLU A 234 1.73 24.06 19.62
C GLU A 234 1.68 24.57 21.07
N GLU A 235 0.50 24.56 21.71
CA GLU A 235 0.29 24.97 23.10
C GLU A 235 0.43 23.80 24.08
N GLY A 236 0.68 22.57 23.58
CA GLY A 236 0.78 21.36 24.40
C GLY A 236 -0.58 20.75 24.75
N ILE A 237 -1.66 21.13 24.05
CA ILE A 237 -3.01 20.64 24.31
C ILE A 237 -3.29 19.42 23.43
N GLU A 238 -3.83 18.35 24.04
CA GLU A 238 -4.25 17.15 23.34
C GLU A 238 -5.46 17.44 22.41
N GLN A 239 -5.26 17.20 21.12
CA GLN A 239 -6.26 17.37 20.06
C GLN A 239 -6.92 16.04 19.63
N GLY A 240 -6.39 14.92 20.12
CA GLY A 240 -6.98 13.59 19.98
C GLY A 240 -5.95 12.49 19.75
N VAL A 241 -6.43 11.25 19.67
CA VAL A 241 -5.62 10.10 19.28
C VAL A 241 -5.88 9.80 17.81
N ILE A 242 -4.81 9.72 17.01
CA ILE A 242 -4.90 9.43 15.58
C ILE A 242 -4.42 8.01 15.31
N TRP A 243 -5.27 7.20 14.66
CA TRP A 243 -4.94 5.87 14.16
C TRP A 243 -4.80 5.90 12.64
N MET A 244 -3.71 5.32 12.12
CA MET A 244 -3.38 5.45 10.69
C MET A 244 -2.80 4.17 10.06
N PRO A 245 -3.06 3.95 8.77
CA PRO A 245 -2.30 2.98 7.99
C PRO A 245 -0.85 3.45 7.80
N THR A 246 0.07 2.49 7.76
CA THR A 246 1.48 2.67 7.42
C THR A 246 1.87 1.62 6.36
N LEU A 247 3.05 1.74 5.76
CA LEU A 247 3.57 0.69 4.87
C LEU A 247 3.60 -0.68 5.55
N ARG A 248 3.97 -0.71 6.84
CA ARG A 248 3.98 -1.95 7.63
C ARG A 248 2.57 -2.54 7.75
N SER A 249 1.59 -1.71 8.11
CA SER A 249 0.21 -2.16 8.30
C SER A 249 -0.42 -2.62 6.98
N ILE A 250 -0.17 -1.91 5.88
CA ILE A 250 -0.63 -2.28 4.53
C ILE A 250 0.02 -3.58 4.08
N ARG A 251 1.35 -3.70 4.18
CA ARG A 251 2.09 -4.91 3.76
C ARG A 251 1.62 -6.15 4.51
N ASN A 252 1.35 -6.03 5.81
CA ASN A 252 0.83 -7.14 6.60
C ASN A 252 -0.56 -7.59 6.13
N ARG A 253 -1.45 -6.65 5.79
CA ARG A 253 -2.79 -6.97 5.26
C ARG A 253 -2.75 -7.51 3.84
N LEU A 254 -1.81 -7.06 3.01
CA LEU A 254 -1.58 -7.63 1.68
C LEU A 254 -1.08 -9.08 1.75
N ARG A 255 -0.13 -9.38 2.64
CA ARG A 255 0.31 -10.76 2.90
C ARG A 255 -0.83 -11.63 3.39
N LEU A 256 -1.66 -11.10 4.30
CA LEU A 256 -2.86 -11.79 4.74
C LEU A 256 -3.79 -12.12 3.56
N ALA A 257 -4.04 -11.14 2.69
CA ALA A 257 -4.87 -11.34 1.51
C ALA A 257 -4.30 -12.43 0.58
N GLU A 258 -2.98 -12.45 0.38
CA GLU A 258 -2.26 -13.46 -0.38
C GLU A 258 -2.37 -14.85 0.25
N ASP A 259 -2.12 -14.98 1.56
CA ASP A 259 -2.19 -16.24 2.31
C ASP A 259 -3.59 -16.88 2.24
N TYR A 260 -4.64 -16.05 2.32
CA TYR A 260 -6.02 -16.51 2.16
C TYR A 260 -6.43 -16.65 0.67
N GLY A 261 -5.69 -16.08 -0.27
CA GLY A 261 -6.09 -16.05 -1.69
C GLY A 261 -7.35 -15.22 -1.96
N VAL A 262 -7.51 -14.11 -1.23
CA VAL A 262 -8.57 -13.10 -1.45
C VAL A 262 -8.01 -11.91 -2.22
N GLY A 263 -8.89 -11.12 -2.84
CA GLY A 263 -8.51 -9.83 -3.45
C GLY A 263 -8.43 -8.70 -2.42
N VAL A 264 -8.17 -7.49 -2.91
CA VAL A 264 -8.06 -6.28 -2.09
C VAL A 264 -8.85 -5.14 -2.74
N ALA A 265 -9.56 -4.36 -1.92
CA ALA A 265 -10.26 -3.14 -2.31
C ALA A 265 -9.75 -1.96 -1.49
N LEU A 266 -9.36 -0.86 -2.15
CA LEU A 266 -8.80 0.32 -1.48
C LEU A 266 -9.87 1.40 -1.31
N TRP A 267 -9.96 2.00 -0.11
CA TRP A 267 -10.87 3.11 0.18
C TRP A 267 -10.12 4.30 0.78
N GLU A 268 -9.86 5.38 0.04
CA GLU A 268 -9.93 5.49 -1.42
C GLU A 268 -8.63 6.05 -2.02
N VAL A 269 -8.48 5.91 -3.33
CA VAL A 269 -7.38 6.53 -4.07
C VAL A 269 -7.51 8.06 -3.95
N GLY A 270 -6.45 8.72 -3.48
CA GLY A 270 -6.42 10.17 -3.23
C GLY A 270 -6.43 10.56 -1.75
N GLN A 271 -6.76 9.64 -0.83
CA GLN A 271 -6.66 9.88 0.61
C GLN A 271 -5.32 9.43 1.22
N GLY A 272 -4.72 8.41 0.59
CA GLY A 272 -3.45 7.84 1.00
C GLY A 272 -2.23 8.62 0.51
N LEU A 273 -1.03 8.11 0.82
CA LEU A 273 0.23 8.68 0.36
C LEU A 273 0.68 7.98 -0.93
N ASP A 274 1.24 8.72 -1.89
CA ASP A 274 1.62 8.18 -3.22
C ASP A 274 2.50 6.93 -3.15
N TYR A 275 3.34 6.82 -2.12
CA TYR A 275 4.24 5.70 -1.96
C TYR A 275 3.52 4.40 -1.53
N PHE A 276 2.29 4.46 -0.99
CA PHE A 276 1.50 3.26 -0.69
C PHE A 276 1.17 2.47 -1.95
N VAL A 277 0.89 3.17 -3.07
CA VAL A 277 0.56 2.54 -4.35
C VAL A 277 1.78 2.31 -5.24
N ARG A 278 2.94 2.94 -4.94
CA ARG A 278 4.21 2.62 -5.61
C ARG A 278 4.88 1.37 -5.03
N GLN A 279 4.80 1.14 -3.71
CA GLN A 279 5.49 0.00 -3.08
C GLN A 279 4.88 -1.37 -3.40
N THR A 280 3.61 -1.45 -3.79
CA THR A 280 2.97 -2.70 -4.24
C THR A 280 3.52 -3.23 -5.57
N TYR A 281 4.30 -2.43 -6.30
CA TYR A 281 4.99 -2.83 -7.53
C TYR A 281 6.45 -3.24 -7.31
N ILE A 282 7.03 -3.14 -6.10
CA ILE A 282 8.47 -3.30 -5.87
C ILE A 282 9.00 -4.71 -6.19
N TYR A 283 8.16 -5.74 -6.20
CA TYR A 283 8.60 -7.08 -6.63
C TYR A 283 8.64 -7.27 -8.16
N TYR A 284 7.96 -6.40 -8.92
CA TYR A 284 7.92 -6.45 -10.40
C TYR A 284 8.53 -5.21 -11.08
N ASP A 285 9.13 -4.32 -10.28
CA ASP A 285 9.89 -3.20 -10.78
C ASP A 285 11.27 -3.67 -11.26
N PHE A 286 11.61 -3.36 -12.50
CA PHE A 286 12.88 -3.78 -13.11
C PHE A 286 14.07 -3.18 -12.33
N ASP A 287 13.95 -1.95 -11.85
CA ASP A 287 15.03 -1.28 -11.14
C ASP A 287 15.25 -1.89 -9.75
N SER A 288 14.18 -2.25 -9.03
CA SER A 288 14.25 -3.04 -7.81
C SER A 288 14.90 -4.43 -8.02
N ILE A 289 14.53 -5.16 -9.08
CA ILE A 289 15.15 -6.46 -9.43
C ILE A 289 16.64 -6.29 -9.73
N LEU A 290 17.00 -5.27 -10.50
CA LEU A 290 18.38 -4.98 -10.86
C LEU A 290 19.22 -4.52 -9.66
N ALA A 291 18.61 -3.74 -8.75
CA ALA A 291 19.23 -3.37 -7.48
C ALA A 291 19.55 -4.61 -6.63
N GLU A 292 18.63 -5.57 -6.52
CA GLU A 292 18.84 -6.81 -5.77
C GLU A 292 19.82 -7.78 -6.42
N HIS A 293 20.10 -7.64 -7.72
CA HIS A 293 21.15 -8.39 -8.39
C HIS A 293 22.57 -7.99 -7.93
N THR A 294 22.70 -6.90 -7.17
CA THR A 294 23.97 -6.46 -6.58
C THR A 294 24.58 -7.59 -5.73
N LYS A 295 25.84 -7.92 -6.02
CA LYS A 295 26.58 -8.93 -5.25
C LYS A 295 27.02 -8.33 -3.91
N VAL A 296 26.78 -9.09 -2.85
CA VAL A 296 27.17 -8.76 -1.49
C VAL A 296 28.18 -9.78 -0.96
N PRO A 297 29.16 -9.31 -0.16
CA PRO A 297 30.08 -10.21 0.51
C PRO A 297 29.35 -11.01 1.59
N CYS A 298 29.61 -12.31 1.63
CA CYS A 298 29.06 -13.22 2.62
C CYS A 298 30.17 -14.11 3.20
N ILE A 299 30.03 -14.49 4.46
CA ILE A 299 30.86 -15.50 5.11
C ILE A 299 30.04 -16.78 5.25
N ALA A 300 30.54 -17.89 4.69
CA ALA A 300 29.93 -19.20 4.87
C ALA A 300 30.06 -19.68 6.33
N LEU A 301 28.95 -20.03 6.99
CA LEU A 301 28.94 -20.54 8.35
C LEU A 301 29.00 -22.08 8.42
N CYS A 302 28.85 -22.76 7.30
CA CYS A 302 28.99 -24.21 7.13
C CYS A 302 29.77 -24.55 5.86
N ASP A 303 30.13 -25.83 5.71
CA ASP A 303 30.68 -26.35 4.47
C ASP A 303 29.56 -26.60 3.46
N PHE A 304 29.74 -26.12 2.22
CA PHE A 304 28.88 -26.43 1.09
C PHE A 304 29.62 -27.38 0.15
N GLU A 305 29.02 -28.55 -0.07
CA GLU A 305 29.52 -29.50 -1.06
C GLU A 305 29.31 -28.94 -2.48
N LYS A 306 30.09 -29.46 -3.44
CA LYS A 306 30.04 -29.08 -4.86
C LYS A 306 28.62 -29.04 -5.46
N ASP A 307 27.74 -29.95 -5.03
CA ASP A 307 26.40 -30.15 -5.59
C ASP A 307 25.36 -29.17 -4.98
N VAL A 308 25.75 -28.44 -3.93
CA VAL A 308 24.92 -27.44 -3.22
C VAL A 308 25.63 -26.08 -3.11
N ASN A 309 26.68 -25.86 -3.90
CA ASN A 309 27.44 -24.63 -3.90
C ASN A 309 26.59 -23.45 -4.41
N LEU A 310 26.51 -22.41 -3.59
CA LEU A 310 25.75 -21.18 -3.83
C LEU A 310 26.31 -20.32 -4.98
N LEU A 311 27.54 -20.58 -5.45
CA LEU A 311 28.20 -19.86 -6.54
C LEU A 311 27.91 -20.44 -7.93
N GLY A 312 27.38 -21.67 -8.00
CA GLY A 312 27.04 -22.33 -9.26
C GLY A 312 28.23 -22.79 -10.12
N ASP A 313 29.45 -22.83 -9.57
CA ASP A 313 30.68 -23.18 -10.29
C ASP A 313 31.28 -24.54 -9.90
N GLU A 314 30.46 -25.44 -9.33
CA GLU A 314 30.82 -26.80 -8.87
C GLU A 314 32.01 -26.86 -7.88
N THR A 315 32.44 -25.71 -7.35
CA THR A 315 33.49 -25.68 -6.32
C THR A 315 32.91 -25.88 -4.91
N PRO A 316 33.50 -26.73 -4.06
CA PRO A 316 33.08 -26.79 -2.67
C PRO A 316 33.50 -25.50 -1.93
N VAL A 317 32.61 -24.98 -1.07
CA VAL A 317 32.87 -23.78 -0.25
C VAL A 317 33.02 -24.22 1.20
N SER A 318 34.24 -24.13 1.74
CA SER A 318 34.48 -24.47 3.15
C SER A 318 33.92 -23.40 4.09
N ARG A 319 33.61 -23.79 5.32
CA ARG A 319 33.24 -22.88 6.41
C ARG A 319 34.27 -21.76 6.58
N ASN A 320 33.79 -20.57 6.91
CA ASN A 320 34.51 -19.30 7.05
C ASN A 320 35.11 -18.77 5.74
N THR A 321 34.78 -19.35 4.60
CA THR A 321 35.15 -18.79 3.29
C THR A 321 34.29 -17.57 2.99
N ARG A 322 34.93 -16.51 2.48
CA ARG A 322 34.24 -15.33 1.97
C ARG A 322 33.83 -15.57 0.52
N ILE A 323 32.55 -15.40 0.24
CA ILE A 323 31.93 -15.55 -1.08
C ILE A 323 31.14 -14.29 -1.44
N GLU A 324 30.78 -14.13 -2.71
CA GLU A 324 29.98 -13.00 -3.21
C GLU A 324 28.69 -13.56 -3.82
N LEU A 325 27.55 -13.21 -3.25
CA LEU A 325 26.24 -13.70 -3.69
C LEU A 325 25.34 -12.51 -4.07
N PRO A 326 24.48 -12.62 -5.10
CA PRO A 326 23.43 -11.63 -5.32
C PRO A 326 22.58 -11.44 -4.06
N TYR A 327 22.21 -10.20 -3.75
CA TYR A 327 21.49 -9.88 -2.52
C TYR A 327 20.16 -10.64 -2.38
N TRP A 328 19.42 -10.85 -3.47
CA TRP A 328 18.18 -11.66 -3.46
C TRP A 328 18.40 -13.11 -3.04
N VAL A 329 19.60 -13.67 -3.19
CA VAL A 329 20.00 -15.00 -2.67
C VAL A 329 20.49 -14.88 -1.23
N ALA A 330 21.34 -13.90 -0.97
CA ALA A 330 22.02 -13.75 0.31
C ALA A 330 21.06 -13.41 1.47
N LYS A 331 20.10 -12.51 1.23
CA LYS A 331 19.12 -12.06 2.23
C LYS A 331 18.33 -13.22 2.85
N PRO A 332 17.58 -14.05 2.08
CA PRO A 332 16.81 -15.14 2.67
C PRO A 332 17.70 -16.22 3.31
N LEU A 333 18.87 -16.51 2.75
CA LEU A 333 19.80 -17.47 3.36
C LEU A 333 20.28 -17.00 4.74
N ALA A 334 20.67 -15.73 4.85
CA ALA A 334 21.10 -15.17 6.13
C ALA A 334 19.96 -15.07 7.14
N GLN A 335 18.76 -14.64 6.71
CA GLN A 335 17.62 -14.44 7.62
C GLN A 335 17.01 -15.76 8.13
N TYR A 336 16.92 -16.78 7.27
CA TYR A 336 16.12 -17.97 7.58
C TYR A 336 16.90 -19.24 7.85
N THR A 337 18.19 -19.30 7.45
CA THR A 337 18.91 -20.59 7.44
C THR A 337 20.18 -20.60 8.30
N ASN A 338 20.67 -19.44 8.74
CA ASN A 338 21.93 -19.28 9.48
C ASN A 338 23.13 -19.98 8.79
N LEU A 339 23.07 -20.17 7.47
CA LEU A 339 24.12 -20.82 6.67
C LEU A 339 25.21 -19.83 6.23
N ILE A 340 24.89 -18.54 6.21
CA ILE A 340 25.80 -17.46 5.84
C ILE A 340 25.58 -16.23 6.72
N VAL A 341 26.59 -15.37 6.80
CA VAL A 341 26.49 -14.00 7.33
C VAL A 341 26.80 -13.04 6.20
N VAL A 342 25.94 -12.03 5.99
CA VAL A 342 26.21 -10.98 5.01
C VAL A 342 27.04 -9.87 5.68
N GLU A 343 28.08 -9.42 4.99
CA GLU A 343 28.90 -8.29 5.42
C GLU A 343 28.47 -7.00 4.70
N MET A 344 28.80 -5.86 5.30
CA MET A 344 28.63 -4.55 4.66
C MET A 344 29.46 -4.48 3.35
N PRO A 345 28.84 -4.24 2.19
CA PRO A 345 29.56 -4.08 0.93
C PRO A 345 30.50 -2.88 0.95
N LYS A 346 31.62 -2.97 0.22
CA LYS A 346 32.62 -1.89 0.15
C LYS A 346 32.05 -0.57 -0.37
N THR A 347 31.00 -0.63 -1.18
CA THR A 347 30.26 0.53 -1.69
C THR A 347 29.61 1.35 -0.58
N TYR A 348 29.26 0.74 0.55
CA TYR A 348 28.72 1.44 1.74
C TYR A 348 29.71 1.43 2.92
N GLY A 349 30.97 1.09 2.66
CA GLY A 349 32.03 1.07 3.68
C GLY A 349 32.51 2.47 4.07
N THR A 350 33.34 2.54 5.11
CA THR A 350 33.85 3.78 5.72
C THR A 350 34.46 4.76 4.70
N ARG A 351 35.17 4.25 3.68
CA ARG A 351 35.78 5.10 2.64
C ARG A 351 34.73 5.91 1.87
N VAL A 352 33.65 5.26 1.42
CA VAL A 352 32.60 5.94 0.64
C VAL A 352 31.81 6.87 1.56
N ARG A 353 31.51 6.44 2.80
CA ARG A 353 30.88 7.30 3.81
C ARG A 353 31.65 8.60 4.04
N ASN A 354 32.98 8.52 4.19
CA ASN A 354 33.81 9.71 4.36
C ASN A 354 33.79 10.63 3.13
N MET A 355 33.74 10.07 1.92
CA MET A 355 33.59 10.85 0.70
C MET A 355 32.24 11.56 0.66
N LEU A 356 31.16 10.88 1.04
CA LEU A 356 29.82 11.46 1.14
C LEU A 356 29.75 12.56 2.21
N LEU A 357 30.35 12.35 3.37
CA LEU A 357 30.38 13.38 4.42
C LEU A 357 31.17 14.62 4.00
N ALA A 358 32.25 14.45 3.21
CA ALA A 358 33.09 15.56 2.77
C ALA A 358 32.50 16.32 1.56
N SER A 359 32.06 15.61 0.52
CA SER A 359 31.49 16.20 -0.68
C SER A 359 30.70 15.15 -1.48
N PRO A 360 29.38 15.02 -1.25
CA PRO A 360 28.55 14.09 -2.00
C PRO A 360 28.64 14.27 -3.50
N GLU A 361 28.71 15.51 -3.99
CA GLU A 361 28.74 15.85 -5.42
C GLU A 361 29.94 15.27 -6.16
N SER A 362 31.06 15.03 -5.45
CA SER A 362 32.27 14.46 -6.02
C SER A 362 32.20 12.95 -6.23
N VAL A 363 31.19 12.29 -5.63
CA VAL A 363 31.05 10.83 -5.67
C VAL A 363 30.44 10.38 -7.00
N ASP A 364 31.08 9.38 -7.61
CA ASP A 364 30.63 8.72 -8.83
C ASP A 364 29.79 7.49 -8.47
N PHE A 365 28.49 7.70 -8.25
CA PHE A 365 27.61 6.61 -7.87
C PHE A 365 27.46 5.57 -8.97
N ARG A 366 27.42 5.98 -10.24
CA ARG A 366 27.38 5.04 -11.36
C ARG A 366 28.53 4.03 -11.32
N SER A 367 29.73 4.48 -10.96
CA SER A 367 30.91 3.60 -10.82
C SER A 367 30.86 2.71 -9.57
N LEU A 368 30.18 3.16 -8.51
CA LEU A 368 30.04 2.44 -7.24
C LEU A 368 28.93 1.36 -7.33
N SER A 369 27.75 1.77 -7.76
CA SER A 369 26.58 0.92 -8.03
C SER A 369 25.58 1.72 -8.88
N GLY A 370 25.14 1.16 -10.01
CA GLY A 370 24.11 1.80 -10.84
C GLY A 370 22.80 2.06 -10.11
N TYR A 371 22.56 1.33 -9.01
CA TYR A 371 21.36 1.43 -8.17
C TYR A 371 21.75 1.73 -6.71
N TYR A 372 22.65 2.70 -6.50
CA TYR A 372 23.22 2.96 -5.18
C TYR A 372 22.18 3.33 -4.12
N TYR A 373 21.24 4.23 -4.41
CA TYR A 373 20.22 4.63 -3.43
C TYR A 373 19.20 3.52 -3.20
N GLU A 374 18.65 2.95 -4.26
CA GLU A 374 17.68 1.84 -4.21
C GLU A 374 18.23 0.62 -3.44
N PHE A 375 19.46 0.20 -3.76
CA PHE A 375 20.11 -0.91 -3.06
C PHE A 375 20.48 -0.54 -1.61
N GLY A 376 20.80 0.73 -1.35
CA GLY A 376 21.14 1.24 -0.02
C GLY A 376 19.97 1.10 0.96
N VAL A 377 18.75 1.42 0.51
CA VAL A 377 17.52 1.25 1.31
C VAL A 377 17.32 -0.22 1.68
N LYS A 378 17.44 -1.13 0.71
CA LYS A 378 17.31 -2.58 0.95
C LYS A 378 18.38 -3.10 1.92
N LEU A 379 19.59 -2.54 1.86
CA LEU A 379 20.67 -2.91 2.76
C LEU A 379 20.42 -2.42 4.19
N ILE A 380 19.92 -1.19 4.38
CA ILE A 380 19.54 -0.62 5.68
C ILE A 380 18.43 -1.44 6.34
N GLU A 381 17.44 -1.90 5.57
CA GLU A 381 16.36 -2.75 6.10
C GLU A 381 16.86 -4.13 6.60
N PHE A 382 18.08 -4.52 6.21
CA PHE A 382 18.60 -5.86 6.45
C PHE A 382 19.81 -5.89 7.40
N LEU A 383 20.68 -4.89 7.34
CA LEU A 383 21.85 -4.75 8.22
C LEU A 383 21.63 -3.57 9.18
N ILE A 384 21.80 -3.83 10.47
CA ILE A 384 21.73 -2.77 11.50
C ILE A 384 22.93 -1.85 11.33
N ASP A 385 22.67 -0.58 10.99
CA ASP A 385 23.67 0.47 10.89
C ASP A 385 23.03 1.84 11.17
N ASP A 386 23.33 2.41 12.33
CA ASP A 386 22.68 3.64 12.80
C ASP A 386 23.12 4.88 12.00
N GLN A 387 24.26 4.81 11.30
CA GLN A 387 24.86 5.98 10.64
C GLN A 387 24.53 6.03 9.15
N LEU A 388 24.44 4.86 8.50
CA LEU A 388 24.26 4.76 7.06
C LEU A 388 22.98 5.45 6.54
N PRO A 389 21.80 5.31 7.18
CA PRO A 389 20.58 6.00 6.75
C PRO A 389 20.78 7.52 6.68
N HIS A 390 21.28 8.13 7.75
CA HIS A 390 21.50 9.58 7.81
C HIS A 390 22.54 10.07 6.78
N ILE A 391 23.61 9.29 6.55
CA ILE A 391 24.63 9.65 5.57
C ILE A 391 24.07 9.62 4.14
N ILE A 392 23.30 8.58 3.80
CA ILE A 392 22.69 8.43 2.48
C ILE A 392 21.63 9.52 2.25
N ASP A 393 20.75 9.77 3.23
CA ASP A 393 19.74 10.82 3.18
C ASP A 393 20.36 12.21 2.92
N LYS A 394 21.33 12.58 3.76
CA LYS A 394 22.00 13.87 3.67
C LYS A 394 22.72 14.04 2.34
N ALA A 395 23.40 13.00 1.86
CA ALA A 395 24.06 13.01 0.57
C ALA A 395 23.07 13.20 -0.59
N PHE A 396 21.94 12.48 -0.56
CA PHE A 396 20.90 12.60 -1.56
C PHE A 396 20.30 14.00 -1.61
N LYS A 397 19.88 14.55 -0.46
CA LYS A 397 19.32 15.92 -0.35
C LYS A 397 20.28 16.99 -0.87
N GLN A 398 21.58 16.84 -0.62
CA GLN A 398 22.59 17.78 -1.12
C GLN A 398 22.73 17.67 -2.65
N ARG A 399 22.83 16.46 -3.19
CA ARG A 399 23.02 16.23 -4.63
C ARG A 399 21.78 16.57 -5.44
N LEU A 400 20.58 16.46 -4.88
CA LEU A 400 19.33 16.86 -5.54
C LEU A 400 19.35 18.33 -5.96
N LYS A 401 19.90 19.23 -5.12
CA LYS A 401 20.07 20.65 -5.46
C LYS A 401 20.95 20.81 -6.70
N SER A 402 22.03 20.05 -6.78
CA SER A 402 23.00 20.08 -7.86
C SER A 402 22.39 19.48 -9.14
N ILE A 403 21.65 18.38 -9.05
CA ILE A 403 20.87 17.80 -10.17
C ILE A 403 19.91 18.83 -10.75
N MET A 404 19.15 19.54 -9.89
CA MET A 404 18.24 20.61 -10.32
C MET A 404 18.99 21.74 -11.03
N ASN A 405 20.10 22.22 -10.48
CA ASN A 405 20.91 23.29 -11.07
C ASN A 405 21.52 22.90 -12.43
N TYR A 406 22.05 21.68 -12.55
CA TYR A 406 22.65 21.18 -13.79
C TYR A 406 21.62 20.74 -14.83
N SER A 407 20.38 20.46 -14.43
CA SER A 407 19.27 20.21 -15.36
C SER A 407 18.81 21.47 -16.12
N GLN A 408 19.02 22.66 -15.53
CA GLN A 408 18.60 23.95 -16.10
C GLN A 408 19.73 24.65 -16.87
N SER A 409 20.99 24.35 -16.55
CA SER A 409 22.17 24.93 -17.19
C SER A 409 22.64 24.07 -18.36
N SER A 410 21.99 24.24 -19.52
CA SER A 410 22.37 23.54 -20.76
C SER A 410 23.77 23.98 -21.23
N GLY A 411 24.80 23.14 -21.01
CA GLY A 411 26.10 23.28 -21.68
C GLY A 411 27.34 23.51 -20.81
N SER A 412 27.30 23.34 -19.48
CA SER A 412 28.53 23.34 -18.67
C SER A 412 29.21 21.96 -18.67
N THR A 413 30.53 21.91 -18.93
CA THR A 413 31.32 20.66 -18.89
C THR A 413 31.23 19.97 -17.53
N ILE A 414 31.22 20.76 -16.45
CA ILE A 414 31.09 20.29 -15.07
C ILE A 414 29.72 19.63 -14.85
N GLY A 415 28.64 20.22 -15.36
CA GLY A 415 27.30 19.63 -15.26
C GLY A 415 27.16 18.34 -16.05
N ILE A 416 27.79 18.25 -17.23
CA ILE A 416 27.79 17.01 -18.04
C ILE A 416 28.53 15.88 -17.31
N GLU A 417 29.69 16.15 -16.73
CA GLU A 417 30.43 15.16 -15.95
C GLU A 417 29.65 14.70 -14.71
N PHE A 418 29.00 15.63 -14.00
CA PHE A 418 28.17 15.30 -12.84
C PHE A 418 26.97 14.42 -13.22
N ILE A 419 26.27 14.76 -14.32
CA ILE A 419 25.13 13.99 -14.82
C ILE A 419 25.52 12.55 -15.22
N GLN A 420 26.73 12.33 -15.72
CA GLN A 420 27.19 10.99 -16.12
C GLN A 420 27.45 10.05 -14.93
N ARG A 421 27.62 10.64 -13.74
CA ARG A 421 27.95 9.97 -12.46
C ARG A 421 26.73 9.64 -11.61
N LEU A 422 25.54 10.02 -12.04
CA LEU A 422 24.28 9.75 -11.35
C LEU A 422 23.97 8.25 -11.35
N ASP A 423 23.39 7.76 -10.26
CA ASP A 423 22.71 6.46 -10.26
C ASP A 423 21.32 6.54 -10.90
N GLU A 424 20.61 5.42 -11.05
CA GLU A 424 19.29 5.43 -11.70
C GLU A 424 18.25 6.25 -10.92
N THR A 425 18.25 6.17 -9.58
CA THR A 425 17.35 6.98 -8.72
C THR A 425 17.53 8.48 -8.97
N GLU A 426 18.77 8.95 -9.09
CA GLU A 426 19.10 10.35 -9.38
C GLU A 426 18.74 10.78 -10.82
N LYS A 427 18.81 9.86 -11.79
CA LYS A 427 18.43 10.14 -13.19
C LYS A 427 16.93 10.32 -13.35
N ASP A 428 16.14 9.55 -12.63
CA ASP A 428 14.68 9.71 -12.63
C ASP A 428 14.27 11.09 -12.12
N CYS A 429 14.97 11.60 -11.09
CA CYS A 429 14.77 12.98 -10.60
C CYS A 429 15.06 14.05 -11.67
N LYS A 430 15.91 13.77 -12.66
CA LYS A 430 16.23 14.70 -13.74
C LYS A 430 15.15 14.74 -14.83
N GLY A 431 14.39 13.65 -15.02
CA GLY A 431 13.40 13.50 -16.08
C GLY A 431 12.04 14.16 -15.79
N ASN A 432 11.62 14.21 -14.53
CA ASN A 432 10.27 14.63 -14.13
C ASN A 432 10.27 15.96 -13.36
N ARG A 433 9.86 17.05 -14.02
CA ARG A 433 9.87 18.44 -13.51
C ARG A 433 8.79 18.80 -12.47
N GLN A 434 8.10 17.87 -11.84
CA GLN A 434 6.88 18.23 -11.08
C GLN A 434 6.51 17.39 -9.86
N HIS A 435 7.44 16.72 -9.16
CA HIS A 435 7.07 15.99 -7.93
C HIS A 435 7.95 16.43 -6.75
N GLU A 436 7.31 16.77 -5.64
CA GLU A 436 7.95 16.91 -4.32
C GLU A 436 8.35 15.50 -3.87
N TYR A 437 9.65 15.25 -3.74
CA TYR A 437 10.19 13.97 -3.30
C TYR A 437 10.58 14.04 -1.83
N THR A 438 9.71 13.52 -0.96
CA THR A 438 10.08 13.17 0.41
C THR A 438 10.63 11.74 0.37
N PHE A 439 11.96 11.60 0.44
CA PHE A 439 12.60 10.29 0.56
C PHE A 439 12.29 9.71 1.94
N ILE A 440 11.75 8.49 1.94
CA ILE A 440 11.42 7.72 3.14
C ILE A 440 12.69 7.00 3.58
N LEU A 441 13.35 7.58 4.59
CA LEU A 441 14.24 6.85 5.49
C LEU A 441 13.67 6.92 6.91
N ASN A 442 12.42 6.46 7.08
CA ASN A 442 11.92 6.09 8.39
C ASN A 442 12.07 4.57 8.54
N SER A 443 13.31 4.12 8.72
CA SER A 443 13.63 2.80 9.23
C SER A 443 13.87 2.90 10.74
N ASN A 444 12.79 3.03 11.53
CA ASN A 444 12.89 2.78 12.96
C ASN A 444 12.81 1.26 13.19
N SER A 445 13.99 0.65 13.22
CA SER A 445 14.24 -0.69 13.73
C SER A 445 14.32 -0.66 15.26
N VAL A 446 13.30 -1.19 15.93
CA VAL A 446 13.41 -1.99 17.18
C VAL A 446 12.35 -3.10 17.15
#